data_AF-A0AA41VX92-F1
#
_entry.id   AF-A0AA41VX92-F1
#
_cell.length_a   1.000
_cell.length_b   1.000
_cell.length_c   1.000
_cell.angle_alpha   90.00
_cell.angle_beta   90.00
_cell.angle_gamma   90.00
#
_symmetry.space_group_name_H-M   'P 1'
#
loop_
_entity.id
_entity.type
_entity.pdbx_description
1 polymer ?
#
loop_
_entity_poly.entity_id
_entity_poly.type
_entity_poly.pdbx_seq_one_letter_code
_entity_poly.pdbx_strand_id
1 'polypeptide(L)'
;MVDCLNWRITNEIDSILTKPIVPTDLYRGIRDSQLIGLSGYSNEGLPIFAIGVGRSTFDKASVHYYVQSHIQINEYRDRVVL
;
A
#
# COMPACT_ATOMS: atom_id res chain seq x y z
N MET A 1 16.40 8.35 -5.89
CA MET A 1 16.69 7.20 -4.99
C MET A 1 17.05 7.66 -3.57
N VAL A 2 17.96 8.62 -3.42
CA VAL A 2 18.34 9.20 -2.10
C VAL A 2 17.14 9.79 -1.36
N ASP A 3 16.23 10.48 -2.05
CA ASP A 3 15.05 11.08 -1.39
C ASP A 3 14.08 10.04 -0.82
N CYS A 4 13.91 8.90 -1.49
CA CYS A 4 13.10 7.78 -0.99
C CYS A 4 13.71 7.17 0.27
N LEU A 5 15.04 7.04 0.30
CA LEU A 5 15.76 6.53 1.47
C LEU A 5 15.68 7.50 2.65
N ASN A 6 15.88 8.79 2.39
CA ASN A 6 15.71 9.83 3.41
C ASN A 6 14.28 9.84 3.97
N TRP A 7 13.27 9.79 3.10
CA TRP A 7 11.87 9.71 3.51
C TRP A 7 11.61 8.47 4.40
N ARG A 8 12.16 7.31 4.02
CA ARG A 8 12.02 6.05 4.77
C ARG A 8 12.59 6.18 6.19
N ILE A 9 13.78 6.78 6.32
CA ILE A 9 14.46 6.98 7.61
C ILE A 9 13.69 8.00 8.46
N THR A 10 13.34 9.16 7.89
CA THR A 10 12.64 10.24 8.61
C THR A 10 11.28 9.82 9.14
N ASN A 11 10.58 8.92 8.44
CA ASN A 11 9.26 8.44 8.84
C ASN A 11 9.28 7.08 9.54
N GLU A 12 10.48 6.56 9.88
CA GLU A 12 10.66 5.28 10.57
C GLU A 12 9.91 4.11 9.92
N ILE A 13 9.85 4.10 8.59
CA ILE A 13 9.03 3.16 7.82
C ILE A 13 9.44 1.71 8.08
N ASP A 14 10.73 1.46 8.28
CA ASP A 14 11.22 0.13 8.64
C ASP A 14 10.63 -0.39 9.95
N SER A 15 10.44 0.49 10.93
CA SER A 15 9.76 0.17 12.19
C SER A 15 8.33 -0.30 11.95
N ILE A 16 7.59 0.41 11.08
CA ILE A 16 6.21 0.08 10.68
C ILE A 16 6.16 -1.26 9.95
N LEU A 17 7.17 -1.58 9.13
CA LEU A 17 7.24 -2.83 8.37
C LEU A 17 7.76 -4.04 9.16
N THR A 18 8.32 -3.84 10.37
CA THR A 18 8.91 -4.95 11.17
C THR A 18 7.91 -6.04 11.55
N LYS A 19 6.64 -5.69 11.74
CA LYS A 19 5.59 -6.64 12.13
C LYS A 19 4.54 -6.74 11.02
N PRO A 20 4.22 -7.95 10.53
CA PRO A 20 3.14 -8.10 9.56
C PRO A 20 1.81 -7.71 10.19
N ILE A 21 0.87 -7.27 9.34
CA ILE A 21 -0.51 -7.01 9.76
C ILE A 21 -1.17 -8.35 10.07
N VAL A 22 -1.43 -8.61 11.35
CA VAL A 22 -2.10 -9.81 11.86
C VAL A 22 -3.35 -9.42 12.66
N PRO A 23 -4.46 -10.17 12.55
CA PRO A 23 -4.68 -11.38 11.74
C PRO A 23 -4.85 -11.08 10.24
N THR A 24 -4.71 -12.11 9.38
CA THR A 24 -4.83 -11.97 7.91
C THR A 24 -6.15 -11.35 7.46
N ASP A 25 -7.24 -11.57 8.20
CA ASP A 25 -8.54 -10.99 7.88
C ASP A 25 -8.58 -9.47 8.13
N LEU A 26 -7.79 -8.96 9.08
CA LEU A 26 -7.62 -7.52 9.29
C LEU A 26 -6.91 -6.91 8.08
N TYR A 27 -5.83 -7.55 7.62
CA TYR A 27 -5.11 -7.12 6.41
C TYR A 27 -6.03 -7.08 5.18
N ARG A 28 -6.83 -8.13 4.97
CA ARG A 28 -7.82 -8.20 3.89
C ARG A 28 -8.86 -7.08 4.01
N GLY A 29 -9.44 -6.87 5.19
CA GLY A 29 -10.41 -5.81 5.42
C GLY A 29 -9.87 -4.41 5.14
N ILE A 30 -8.61 -4.14 5.52
CA ILE A 30 -7.92 -2.89 5.19
C ILE A 30 -7.74 -2.79 3.67
N ARG A 31 -7.20 -3.81 3.02
CA ARG A 31 -6.94 -3.86 1.57
C ARG A 31 -8.22 -3.65 0.76
N ASP A 32 -9.30 -4.32 1.11
CA ASP A 32 -10.59 -4.23 0.39
C ASP A 32 -11.24 -2.84 0.57
N SER A 33 -10.91 -2.13 1.66
CA SER A 33 -11.30 -0.74 1.87
C SER A 33 -10.42 0.28 1.13
N GLN A 34 -9.36 -0.16 0.45
CA GLN A 34 -8.52 0.72 -0.37
C GLN A 34 -9.09 0.75 -1.79
N LEU A 35 -9.38 1.96 -2.27
CA LEU A 35 -9.79 2.16 -3.66
C LEU A 35 -8.56 2.12 -4.58
N ILE A 36 -7.93 0.95 -4.68
CA ILE A 36 -6.78 0.74 -5.57
C ILE A 36 -7.31 0.07 -6.85
N GLY A 37 -7.17 0.78 -7.97
CA GLY A 37 -7.48 0.28 -9.30
C GLY A 37 -6.29 -0.43 -9.95
N LEU A 38 -6.60 -1.31 -10.90
CA LEU A 38 -5.64 -2.09 -11.69
C LEU A 38 -4.58 -1.19 -12.34
N SER A 39 -3.33 -1.66 -12.38
CA SER A 39 -2.36 -1.07 -13.30
C SER A 39 -2.68 -1.53 -14.71
N GLY A 40 -2.87 -0.58 -15.62
CA GLY A 40 -2.94 -0.84 -17.05
C GLY A 40 -1.83 -0.10 -17.78
N TYR A 41 -1.81 -0.22 -19.09
CA TYR A 41 -1.07 0.68 -19.95
C TYR A 41 -2.07 1.57 -20.70
N SER A 42 -1.69 2.82 -20.93
CA SER A 42 -2.40 3.68 -21.88
C SER A 42 -2.29 3.09 -23.29
N ASN A 43 -3.09 3.60 -24.22
CA ASN A 43 -2.95 3.28 -25.65
C ASN A 43 -1.55 3.65 -26.21
N GLU A 44 -0.80 4.49 -25.49
CA GLU A 44 0.56 4.92 -25.82
C GLU A 44 1.63 4.08 -25.09
N GLY A 45 1.23 3.05 -24.34
CA GLY A 45 2.14 2.17 -23.61
C GLY A 45 2.68 2.73 -22.30
N LEU A 46 2.06 3.78 -21.74
CA LEU A 46 2.46 4.37 -20.46
C LEU A 46 1.75 3.66 -19.29
N PRO A 47 2.43 3.34 -18.18
CA PRO A 47 1.79 2.72 -17.04
C PRO A 47 0.76 3.68 -16.41
N ILE A 48 -0.48 3.21 -16.23
CA ILE A 48 -1.56 3.94 -15.57
C ILE A 48 -1.82 3.31 -14.21
N PHE A 49 -1.83 4.15 -13.17
CA PHE A 49 -2.28 3.77 -11.84
C PHE A 49 -3.59 4.50 -11.54
N ALA A 50 -4.69 3.74 -11.43
CA ALA A 50 -5.96 4.30 -10.96
C ALA A 50 -5.99 4.22 -9.43
N ILE A 51 -5.83 5.37 -8.78
CA ILE A 51 -5.95 5.46 -7.32
C ILE A 51 -7.23 6.25 -7.04
N GLY A 52 -8.24 5.58 -6.48
CA GLY A 52 -9.42 6.25 -5.97
C GLY A 52 -9.08 6.97 -4.68
N VAL A 53 -9.07 8.30 -4.71
CA VAL A 53 -8.95 9.12 -3.50
C VAL A 53 -10.36 9.28 -2.91
N GLY A 54 -10.90 8.21 -2.35
CA GLY A 54 -12.23 8.16 -1.75
C GLY A 54 -12.18 7.29 -0.51
N ARG A 55 -12.88 7.72 0.56
CA ARG A 55 -12.86 7.19 1.93
C ARG A 55 -12.45 5.71 2.01
N SER A 56 -11.15 5.42 2.10
CA SER A 56 -10.72 4.32 2.98
C SER A 56 -11.34 4.71 4.30
N THR A 57 -12.35 3.96 4.72
CA THR A 57 -13.29 4.39 5.75
C THR A 57 -12.60 4.62 7.10
N PHE A 58 -11.29 4.29 7.21
CA PHE A 58 -10.47 4.33 8.42
C PHE A 58 -11.18 3.65 9.61
N ASP A 59 -12.12 2.75 9.29
CA ASP A 59 -13.01 2.08 10.21
C ASP A 59 -12.47 0.69 10.55
N LYS A 60 -11.58 0.14 9.72
CA LYS A 60 -11.00 -1.20 9.92
C LYS A 60 -9.78 -1.19 10.83
N ALA A 61 -8.98 -0.10 10.82
CA ALA A 61 -7.70 -0.04 11.52
C ALA A 61 -7.20 1.40 11.70
N SER A 62 -6.14 1.56 12.50
CA SER A 62 -5.42 2.84 12.62
C SER A 62 -4.73 3.24 11.31
N VAL A 63 -4.43 4.54 11.17
CA VAL A 63 -3.75 5.08 9.98
C VAL A 63 -2.43 4.37 9.66
N HIS A 64 -1.70 3.91 10.68
CA HIS A 64 -0.43 3.20 10.51
C HIS A 64 -0.61 1.90 9.71
N TYR A 65 -1.70 1.17 9.94
CA TYR A 65 -1.99 -0.05 9.19
C TYR A 65 -2.38 0.23 7.74
N TYR A 66 -3.05 1.35 7.46
CA TYR A 66 -3.35 1.78 6.10
C TYR A 66 -2.08 2.15 5.33
N VAL A 67 -1.17 2.91 5.96
CA VAL A 67 0.13 3.28 5.39
C VAL A 67 0.98 2.04 5.13
N GLN A 68 1.05 1.14 6.11
CA GLN A 68 1.77 -0.13 6.00
C GLN A 68 1.25 -0.98 4.84
N SER A 69 -0.08 -1.14 4.73
CA SER A 69 -0.70 -1.89 3.63
C SER A 69 -0.40 -1.28 2.27
N HIS A 70 -0.38 0.06 2.14
CA HIS A 70 -0.03 0.72 0.88
C HIS A 70 1.42 0.46 0.47
N ILE A 71 2.36 0.57 1.41
CA ILE A 71 3.77 0.28 1.15
C ILE A 71 3.94 -1.19 0.76
N GLN A 72 3.28 -2.10 1.46
CA GLN A 72 3.35 -3.53 1.17
C GLN A 72 2.82 -3.87 -0.24
N ILE A 73 1.73 -3.24 -0.69
CA ILE A 73 1.19 -3.46 -2.03
C ILE A 73 2.17 -2.97 -3.11
N ASN A 74 2.90 -1.89 -2.87
CA ASN A 74 3.87 -1.35 -3.82
C ASN A 74 5.19 -2.14 -3.83
N GLU A 75 5.73 -2.48 -2.65
CA GLU A 75 7.03 -3.17 -2.53
C GLU A 75 6.93 -4.68 -2.82
N TYR A 76 5.81 -5.31 -2.47
CA TYR A 76 5.60 -6.75 -2.65
C TYR A 76 4.68 -7.09 -3.81
N ARG A 77 4.37 -6.12 -4.67
CA ARG A 77 3.49 -6.28 -5.83
C ARG A 77 3.80 -7.53 -6.66
N ASP A 78 5.09 -7.74 -6.91
CA ASP A 78 5.60 -8.85 -7.73
C ASP A 78 5.70 -10.17 -6.96
N ARG A 79 5.55 -10.14 -5.62
CA ARG A 79 5.61 -11.32 -4.75
C ARG A 79 4.23 -11.90 -4.42
N VAL A 80 3.14 -11.18 -4.73
CA VAL A 80 1.76 -11.61 -4.43
C VAL A 80 1.10 -12.31 -5.64
N VAL A 81 1.83 -12.52 -6.74
CA VAL A 81 1.41 -13.41 -7.84
C VAL A 81 1.88 -14.84 -7.55
N LEU A 82 1.16 -15.53 -6.67
CA LEU A 82 1.20 -17.01 -6.51
C LEU A 82 -0.22 -17.52 -6.30
#